data_AF-A0A2E4QRC8-F1
#
_entry.id   AF-A0A2E4QRC8-F1
#
_cell.length_a   1.000
_cell.length_b   1.000
_cell.length_c   1.000
_cell.angle_alpha   90.00
_cell.angle_beta   90.00
_cell.angle_gamma   90.00
#
_symmetry.space_group_name_H-M   'P 1'
#
loop_
_entity.id
_entity.type
_entity.pdbx_description
1 polymer ?
#
loop_
_entity_poly.entity_id
_entity_poly.type
_entity_poly.pdbx_seq_one_letter_code
_entity_poly.pdbx_strand_id
1 'polypeptide(L)'
;MNSQHTKALRNEPASKHQVTKPANSGSAHLLRLSAGACKNLSEAQIRQELLPLIRSNFYSIDIDQLSVFIDGPDTSYHNLDPYLEMGLRYFGLDPETDNAGLFWSSGDTFDICMEDSWCGRFLAAHLQTAPGDTPLNIIHLDDHTDMMSTLMVSGQPLINPLTDRIFRPTDPADWDDAITSGAIGIGSFLTAFYALNRPVHIMHLRDGVTAFEKYQVLPSVRTHELLEDASFFDIRLNQEADLTGRTQTYSSSSQITDLLKGTNSRRCVVHIDLDYFINDFNGNPVESGYRPDASLQSTAEQKMKVFFDGLQQFDMQIDRWMIATSPGFCSGHHWQFLVENLTTRINQLNSAQPRPRQT
;
A
#
# COMPACT_ATOMS: atom_id res chain seq x y z
N MET A 1 26.56 -36.09 -5.56
CA MET A 1 26.64 -35.89 -4.09
C MET A 1 27.16 -34.49 -3.84
N ASN A 2 26.26 -33.55 -3.58
CA ASN A 2 26.44 -32.28 -2.87
C ASN A 2 25.12 -31.51 -3.01
N SER A 3 24.22 -31.80 -2.08
CA SER A 3 22.92 -31.14 -1.90
C SER A 3 22.83 -30.80 -0.42
N GLN A 4 23.43 -29.69 -0.01
CA GLN A 4 23.21 -29.09 1.29
C GLN A 4 23.38 -27.59 1.13
N HIS A 5 22.27 -26.87 1.04
CA HIS A 5 22.02 -25.55 1.67
C HIS A 5 20.66 -25.01 1.19
N THR A 6 19.58 -25.55 1.76
CA THR A 6 18.27 -24.89 1.81
C THR A 6 17.66 -25.19 3.17
N LYS A 7 18.09 -24.41 4.16
CA LYS A 7 17.54 -24.36 5.53
C LYS A 7 17.61 -22.91 6.01
N ALA A 8 16.77 -22.06 5.44
CA ALA A 8 16.46 -20.72 5.93
C ALA A 8 15.02 -20.46 5.44
N LEU A 9 14.00 -20.93 6.14
CA LEU A 9 13.18 -20.06 7.00
C LEU A 9 12.48 -20.85 8.13
N ARG A 10 12.84 -22.12 8.37
CA ARG A 10 12.09 -22.99 9.28
C ARG A 10 12.29 -22.76 10.79
N ASN A 11 13.09 -21.77 11.22
CA ASN A 11 13.48 -21.61 12.62
C ASN A 11 13.49 -20.14 13.10
N GLU A 12 12.67 -19.26 12.56
CA GLU A 12 12.34 -18.05 13.31
C GLU A 12 11.19 -18.39 14.28
N PRO A 13 11.30 -18.05 15.58
CA PRO A 13 10.21 -18.27 16.52
C PRO A 13 8.99 -17.52 16.00
N ALA A 14 7.87 -18.24 15.84
CA ALA A 14 6.61 -17.70 15.32
C ALA A 14 6.29 -16.34 15.96
N SER A 15 6.59 -15.27 15.23
CA SER A 15 5.98 -13.96 15.41
C SER A 15 4.48 -14.20 15.36
N LYS A 16 3.73 -13.58 16.27
CA LYS A 16 2.30 -13.85 16.47
C LYS A 16 1.55 -13.57 15.15
N HIS A 17 1.28 -14.62 14.39
CA HIS A 17 0.33 -14.58 13.29
C HIS A 17 -1.02 -14.18 13.87
N GLN A 18 -1.53 -13.01 13.47
CA GLN A 18 -2.85 -12.57 13.86
C GLN A 18 -3.71 -12.47 12.61
N VAL A 19 -4.34 -13.57 12.25
CA VAL A 19 -5.53 -13.55 11.40
C VAL A 19 -6.63 -12.93 12.25
N THR A 20 -6.83 -11.62 12.11
CA THR A 20 -7.95 -10.95 12.75
C THR A 20 -9.22 -11.52 12.14
N LYS A 21 -9.98 -12.32 12.91
CA LYS A 21 -11.35 -12.65 12.53
C LYS A 21 -12.08 -11.33 12.30
N PRO A 22 -12.75 -11.13 11.16
CA PRO A 22 -13.56 -9.95 10.96
C PRO A 22 -14.52 -9.85 12.15
N ALA A 23 -14.48 -8.72 12.86
CA ALA A 23 -15.46 -8.45 13.89
C ALA A 23 -16.83 -8.57 13.23
N ASN A 24 -17.75 -9.34 13.85
CA ASN A 24 -19.14 -9.46 13.40
C ASN A 24 -19.62 -8.09 12.92
N SER A 25 -20.05 -8.02 11.66
CA SER A 25 -20.48 -6.82 10.93
C SER A 25 -21.64 -6.12 11.67
N GLY A 26 -21.26 -5.33 12.68
CA GLY A 26 -22.14 -4.37 13.32
C GLY A 26 -22.30 -3.21 12.36
N SER A 27 -23.53 -3.03 11.87
CA SER A 27 -24.03 -1.88 11.09
C SER A 27 -23.10 -1.35 10.02
N ALA A 28 -23.31 -1.70 8.75
CA ALA A 28 -22.72 -0.95 7.65
C ALA A 28 -23.05 0.54 7.82
N HIS A 29 -22.01 1.35 7.98
CA HIS A 29 -22.14 2.75 8.33
C HIS A 29 -22.32 3.60 7.06
N LEU A 30 -23.19 4.60 7.17
CA LEU A 30 -24.02 5.09 6.08
C LEU A 30 -23.45 6.35 5.41
N LEU A 31 -23.19 6.29 4.09
CA LEU A 31 -23.06 7.50 3.29
C LEU A 31 -24.44 7.88 2.74
N ARG A 32 -24.88 9.12 2.95
CA ARG A 32 -26.22 9.57 2.52
C ARG A 32 -26.20 10.07 1.09
N LEU A 33 -27.16 9.61 0.29
CA LEU A 33 -27.41 10.10 -1.05
C LEU A 33 -28.20 11.39 -1.04
N SER A 34 -27.86 12.32 -1.93
CA SER A 34 -28.62 13.55 -2.14
C SER A 34 -29.91 13.24 -2.88
N ALA A 35 -31.05 13.42 -2.20
CA ALA A 35 -32.38 13.21 -2.79
C ALA A 35 -32.56 14.01 -4.10
N GLY A 36 -32.05 15.25 -4.11
CA GLY A 36 -32.11 16.14 -5.26
C GLY A 36 -31.24 15.67 -6.42
N ALA A 37 -30.00 15.27 -6.14
CA ALA A 37 -29.06 14.82 -7.17
C ALA A 37 -29.43 13.45 -7.76
N CYS A 38 -30.01 12.56 -6.94
CA CYS A 38 -30.40 11.21 -7.36
C CYS A 38 -31.78 11.14 -8.04
N LYS A 39 -32.59 12.21 -8.01
CA LYS A 39 -34.02 12.19 -8.42
C LYS A 39 -34.31 11.56 -9.80
N ASN A 40 -33.39 11.68 -10.74
CA ASN A 40 -33.55 11.19 -12.12
C ASN A 40 -32.54 10.10 -12.50
N LEU A 41 -31.83 9.53 -11.53
CA LEU A 41 -30.85 8.49 -11.76
C LEU A 41 -31.41 7.13 -11.37
N SER A 42 -31.18 6.13 -12.22
CA SER A 42 -31.35 4.72 -11.85
C SER A 42 -30.25 4.27 -10.88
N GLU A 43 -30.46 3.17 -10.17
CA GLU A 43 -29.43 2.58 -9.30
C GLU A 43 -28.13 2.32 -10.05
N ALA A 44 -28.20 1.78 -11.27
CA ALA A 44 -27.03 1.53 -12.10
C ALA A 44 -26.24 2.81 -12.42
N GLN A 45 -26.94 3.93 -12.66
CA GLN A 45 -26.29 5.23 -12.87
C GLN A 45 -25.64 5.74 -11.58
N ILE A 46 -26.34 5.66 -10.44
CA ILE A 46 -25.77 6.06 -9.14
C ILE A 46 -24.50 5.24 -8.84
N ARG A 47 -24.54 3.92 -9.05
CA ARG A 47 -23.37 3.04 -8.91
C ARG A 47 -22.21 3.52 -9.79
N GLN A 48 -22.47 3.73 -11.08
CA GLN A 48 -21.45 4.16 -12.04
C GLN A 48 -20.80 5.49 -11.65
N GLU A 49 -21.59 6.46 -11.18
CA GLU A 49 -21.10 7.77 -10.74
C GLU A 49 -20.28 7.67 -9.44
N LEU A 50 -20.61 6.77 -8.52
CA LEU A 50 -19.88 6.60 -7.27
C LEU A 50 -18.58 5.78 -7.43
N LEU A 51 -18.44 4.98 -8.48
CA LEU A 51 -17.26 4.11 -8.68
C LEU A 51 -15.91 4.84 -8.51
N PRO A 52 -15.66 6.04 -9.07
CA PRO A 52 -14.39 6.74 -8.87
C PRO A 52 -14.03 7.04 -7.41
N LEU A 53 -15.00 6.98 -6.49
CA LEU A 53 -14.81 7.17 -5.06
C LEU A 53 -14.70 5.84 -4.29
N ILE A 54 -15.52 4.84 -4.63
CA ILE A 54 -15.68 3.60 -3.83
C ILE A 54 -15.31 2.31 -4.55
N ARG A 55 -14.66 2.37 -5.72
CA ARG A 55 -14.33 1.18 -6.56
C ARG A 55 -13.56 0.06 -5.87
N SER A 56 -12.83 0.37 -4.79
CA SER A 56 -12.00 -0.59 -4.06
C SER A 56 -12.73 -1.21 -2.88
N ASN A 57 -14.05 -1.07 -2.80
CA ASN A 57 -14.87 -1.56 -1.70
C ASN A 57 -16.05 -2.40 -2.21
N PHE A 58 -16.48 -3.36 -1.40
CA PHE A 58 -17.82 -3.91 -1.51
C PHE A 58 -18.83 -2.87 -1.04
N TYR A 59 -19.89 -2.65 -1.82
CA TYR A 59 -20.91 -1.69 -1.44
C TYR A 59 -22.30 -2.03 -1.99
N SER A 60 -23.31 -1.59 -1.26
CA SER A 60 -24.71 -1.66 -1.66
C SER A 60 -25.36 -0.28 -1.62
N ILE A 61 -26.43 -0.12 -2.41
CA ILE A 61 -27.19 1.14 -2.49
C ILE A 61 -28.64 0.82 -2.14
N ASP A 62 -29.19 1.57 -1.20
CA ASP A 62 -30.63 1.60 -0.91
C ASP A 62 -31.17 2.97 -1.33
N ILE A 63 -31.88 2.99 -2.47
CA ILE A 63 -32.46 4.23 -3.02
C ILE A 63 -33.62 4.73 -2.17
N ASP A 64 -34.41 3.81 -1.59
CA ASP A 64 -35.57 4.18 -0.79
C ASP A 64 -35.13 4.88 0.51
N GLN A 65 -34.00 4.46 1.07
CA GLN A 65 -33.35 5.10 2.22
C GLN A 65 -32.32 6.16 1.84
N LEU A 66 -32.10 6.42 0.54
CA LEU A 66 -31.09 7.35 0.03
C LEU A 66 -29.71 7.12 0.68
N SER A 67 -29.19 5.92 0.52
CA SER A 67 -28.14 5.39 1.38
C SER A 67 -27.16 4.52 0.60
N VAL A 68 -25.87 4.68 0.86
CA VAL A 68 -24.80 3.80 0.38
C VAL A 68 -24.12 3.16 1.57
N PHE A 69 -24.03 1.84 1.53
CA PHE A 69 -23.39 1.02 2.55
C PHE A 69 -22.06 0.52 2.02
N ILE A 70 -20.99 0.70 2.81
CA ILE A 70 -19.66 0.18 2.52
C ILE A 70 -19.41 -1.02 3.42
N ASP A 71 -19.12 -2.17 2.82
CA ASP A 71 -19.00 -3.48 3.48
C ASP A 71 -17.53 -3.94 3.59
N GLY A 72 -16.59 -3.00 3.50
CA GLY A 72 -15.15 -3.24 3.53
C GLY A 72 -14.49 -3.31 2.15
N PRO A 73 -13.18 -3.62 2.10
CA PRO A 73 -12.41 -3.65 0.87
C PRO A 73 -12.86 -4.78 -0.06
N ASP A 74 -12.90 -4.50 -1.36
CA ASP A 74 -13.13 -5.52 -2.39
C ASP A 74 -11.81 -6.22 -2.72
N THR A 75 -11.66 -7.46 -2.27
CA THR A 75 -10.49 -8.31 -2.56
C THR A 75 -10.78 -9.38 -3.62
N SER A 76 -11.85 -9.21 -4.40
CA SER A 76 -12.29 -10.22 -5.39
C SER A 76 -11.26 -10.47 -6.49
N TYR A 77 -10.38 -9.49 -6.76
CA TYR A 77 -9.28 -9.61 -7.71
C TYR A 77 -8.23 -10.65 -7.31
N HIS A 78 -8.19 -11.11 -6.05
CA HIS A 78 -7.35 -12.24 -5.64
C HIS A 78 -7.68 -13.51 -6.43
N ASN A 79 -8.94 -13.69 -6.79
CA ASN A 79 -9.41 -14.87 -7.53
C ASN A 79 -8.91 -14.90 -8.98
N LEU A 80 -8.26 -13.84 -9.45
CA LEU A 80 -7.63 -13.80 -10.78
C LEU A 80 -6.34 -14.61 -10.82
N ASP A 81 -5.68 -14.84 -9.68
CA ASP A 81 -4.41 -15.57 -9.61
C ASP A 81 -4.63 -17.09 -9.49
N PRO A 82 -4.32 -17.88 -10.54
CA PRO A 82 -4.47 -19.34 -10.50
C PRO A 82 -3.46 -20.03 -9.55
N TYR A 83 -2.45 -19.31 -9.06
CA TYR A 83 -1.45 -19.83 -8.12
C TYR A 83 -1.59 -19.25 -6.71
N LEU A 84 -2.71 -18.58 -6.40
CA LEU A 84 -2.94 -17.97 -5.09
C LEU A 84 -2.72 -18.97 -3.95
N GLU A 85 -3.29 -20.18 -4.06
CA GLU A 85 -3.12 -21.25 -3.07
C GLU A 85 -1.65 -21.62 -2.82
N MET A 86 -0.81 -21.61 -3.85
CA MET A 86 0.63 -21.88 -3.72
C MET A 86 1.30 -20.78 -2.90
N GLY A 87 0.99 -19.52 -3.21
CA GLY A 87 1.50 -18.36 -2.50
C GLY A 87 1.05 -18.30 -1.04
N LEU A 88 -0.24 -18.51 -0.77
CA LEU A 88 -0.79 -18.54 0.59
C LEU A 88 -0.11 -19.60 1.46
N ARG A 89 0.09 -20.81 0.91
CA ARG A 89 0.78 -21.90 1.61
C ARG A 89 2.24 -21.60 1.92
N TYR A 90 2.94 -20.82 1.08
CA TYR A 90 4.30 -20.37 1.37
C TYR A 90 4.35 -19.53 2.66
N PHE A 91 3.33 -18.70 2.88
CA PHE A 91 3.17 -17.93 4.12
C PHE A 91 2.52 -18.70 5.27
N GLY A 92 2.22 -20.00 5.08
CA GLY A 92 1.59 -20.84 6.08
C GLY A 92 0.10 -20.57 6.28
N LEU A 93 -0.55 -19.92 5.32
CA LEU A 93 -1.99 -19.66 5.33
C LEU A 93 -2.76 -20.83 4.71
N ASP A 94 -3.93 -21.10 5.28
CA ASP A 94 -4.89 -22.05 4.76
C ASP A 94 -5.90 -21.31 3.85
N PRO A 95 -5.89 -21.56 2.53
CA PRO A 95 -6.77 -20.87 1.58
C PRO A 95 -8.27 -21.12 1.85
N GLU A 96 -8.64 -22.16 2.60
CA GLU A 96 -10.04 -22.46 2.91
C GLU A 96 -10.55 -21.68 4.12
N THR A 97 -9.67 -21.28 5.04
CA THR A 97 -10.08 -20.75 6.35
C THR A 97 -9.53 -19.37 6.66
N ASP A 98 -8.41 -18.98 6.07
CA ASP A 98 -7.78 -17.68 6.28
C ASP A 98 -8.26 -16.66 5.24
N ASN A 99 -8.51 -15.42 5.70
CA ASN A 99 -8.80 -14.30 4.81
C ASN A 99 -7.47 -13.65 4.37
N ALA A 100 -7.06 -13.90 3.13
CA ALA A 100 -5.85 -13.33 2.55
C ALA A 100 -5.84 -11.80 2.63
N GLY A 101 -6.97 -11.12 2.37
CA GLY A 101 -7.08 -9.66 2.44
C GLY A 101 -6.81 -9.05 3.82
N LEU A 102 -6.86 -9.86 4.89
CA LEU A 102 -6.55 -9.44 6.26
C LEU A 102 -5.15 -9.89 6.72
N PHE A 103 -4.36 -10.54 5.86
CA PHE A 103 -3.05 -11.04 6.24
C PHE A 103 -2.02 -9.92 6.28
N TRP A 104 -1.34 -9.86 7.42
CA TRP A 104 -0.12 -9.11 7.62
C TRP A 104 0.76 -9.82 8.66
N SER A 105 2.06 -9.60 8.60
CA SER A 105 3.05 -10.16 9.52
C SER A 105 4.25 -9.22 9.64
N SER A 106 4.69 -8.99 10.89
CA SER A 106 5.89 -8.22 11.18
C SER A 106 7.05 -9.15 11.52
N GLY A 107 8.19 -8.97 10.85
CA GLY A 107 9.44 -9.67 11.11
C GLY A 107 10.59 -8.71 11.44
N ASP A 108 11.74 -9.28 11.80
CA ASP A 108 12.95 -8.49 12.11
C ASP A 108 13.53 -7.83 10.86
N THR A 109 13.47 -8.50 9.71
CA THR A 109 14.05 -8.02 8.44
C THR A 109 13.12 -7.08 7.69
N PHE A 110 11.84 -7.44 7.57
CA PHE A 110 10.80 -6.67 6.91
C PHE A 110 9.42 -7.02 7.49
N ASP A 111 8.45 -6.15 7.23
CA ASP A 111 7.03 -6.48 7.34
C ASP A 111 6.48 -6.99 6.01
N ILE A 112 5.46 -7.84 6.06
CA ILE A 112 4.81 -8.38 4.87
C ILE A 112 3.29 -8.44 5.01
N CYS A 113 2.56 -8.15 3.94
CA CYS A 113 1.11 -8.23 3.88
C CYS A 113 0.62 -8.63 2.49
N MET A 114 -0.66 -8.99 2.36
CA MET A 114 -1.26 -9.25 1.05
C MET A 114 -1.64 -7.96 0.33
N GLU A 115 -2.19 -6.98 1.06
CA GLU A 115 -2.66 -5.70 0.51
C GLU A 115 -1.76 -4.54 0.91
N ASP A 116 -1.47 -3.61 -0.02
CA ASP A 116 -0.64 -2.42 0.24
C ASP A 116 -1.17 -1.55 1.38
N SER A 117 -2.49 -1.54 1.55
CA SER A 117 -3.12 -0.75 2.60
C SER A 117 -2.58 -1.09 4.00
N TRP A 118 -2.20 -2.36 4.25
CA TRP A 118 -1.58 -2.79 5.51
C TRP A 118 -0.17 -2.24 5.71
N CYS A 119 0.52 -1.78 4.66
CA CYS A 119 1.79 -1.07 4.83
C CYS A 119 1.61 0.22 5.63
N GLY A 120 0.43 0.85 5.56
CA GLY A 120 0.08 1.98 6.41
C GLY A 120 0.18 1.67 7.90
N ARG A 121 -0.24 0.47 8.31
CA ARG A 121 -0.12 -0.04 9.69
C ARG A 121 1.34 -0.15 10.13
N PHE A 122 2.19 -0.71 9.28
CA PHE A 122 3.63 -0.89 9.58
C PHE A 122 4.34 0.45 9.72
N LEU A 123 4.06 1.37 8.80
CA LEU A 123 4.52 2.76 8.86
C LEU A 123 4.07 3.45 10.14
N ALA A 124 2.81 3.28 10.56
CA ALA A 124 2.32 3.83 11.82
C ALA A 124 3.11 3.31 13.03
N ALA A 125 3.38 2.00 13.07
CA ALA A 125 4.16 1.38 14.14
C ALA A 125 5.60 1.93 14.17
N HIS A 126 6.22 2.12 13.01
CA HIS A 126 7.52 2.77 12.90
C HIS A 126 7.47 4.22 13.45
N LEU A 127 6.47 5.00 13.06
CA LEU A 127 6.30 6.40 13.46
C LEU A 127 6.10 6.59 14.97
N GLN A 128 5.55 5.60 15.68
CA GLN A 128 5.43 5.65 17.15
C GLN A 128 6.78 5.72 17.87
N THR A 129 7.83 5.20 17.23
CA THR A 129 9.19 5.19 17.80
C THR A 129 10.07 6.30 17.24
N ALA A 130 9.67 6.94 16.14
CA ALA A 130 10.43 8.00 15.50
C ALA A 130 10.21 9.36 16.20
N PRO A 131 11.24 10.20 16.38
CA PRO A 131 11.08 11.56 16.91
C PRO A 131 10.10 12.37 16.04
N GLY A 132 9.15 13.10 16.64
CA GLY A 132 8.03 13.71 15.90
C GLY A 132 8.39 14.74 14.83
N ASP A 133 9.58 15.34 14.89
CA ASP A 133 10.10 16.33 13.95
C ASP A 133 10.88 15.73 12.76
N THR A 134 11.20 14.43 12.81
CA THR A 134 11.96 13.76 11.74
C THR A 134 11.11 13.69 10.46
N PRO A 135 11.62 14.02 9.26
CA PRO A 135 10.87 13.81 8.03
C PRO A 135 10.56 12.34 7.78
N LEU A 136 9.34 12.03 7.34
CA LEU A 136 8.98 10.72 6.82
C LEU A 136 9.37 10.66 5.34
N ASN A 137 10.43 9.91 5.01
CA ASN A 137 10.85 9.67 3.64
C ASN A 137 10.47 8.23 3.25
N ILE A 138 9.65 8.08 2.22
CA ILE A 138 9.19 6.78 1.72
C ILE A 138 9.76 6.58 0.32
N ILE A 139 10.47 5.48 0.09
CA ILE A 139 10.71 5.00 -1.28
C ILE A 139 9.58 4.00 -1.59
N HIS A 140 8.76 4.32 -2.57
CA HIS A 140 7.60 3.54 -3.01
C HIS A 140 7.95 2.82 -4.31
N LEU A 141 8.00 1.48 -4.29
CA LEU A 141 8.23 0.67 -5.49
C LEU A 141 6.90 0.02 -5.86
N ASP A 142 6.28 0.54 -6.91
CA ASP A 142 4.95 0.18 -7.38
C ASP A 142 4.79 0.73 -8.81
N ASP A 143 3.82 0.26 -9.57
CA ASP A 143 3.42 0.93 -10.82
C ASP A 143 2.30 1.97 -10.59
N HIS A 144 1.61 1.88 -9.46
CA HIS A 144 0.51 2.72 -9.02
C HIS A 144 0.96 3.74 -7.97
N THR A 145 0.25 4.87 -7.91
CA THR A 145 0.62 5.97 -7.00
C THR A 145 0.13 5.79 -5.57
N ASP A 146 -0.92 4.97 -5.38
CA ASP A 146 -1.63 4.73 -4.10
C ASP A 146 -2.02 5.98 -3.31
N MET A 147 -2.28 7.03 -4.07
CA MET A 147 -2.57 8.39 -3.65
C MET A 147 -3.97 8.85 -4.10
N MET A 148 -4.90 7.91 -4.30
CA MET A 148 -6.32 8.25 -4.50
C MET A 148 -6.91 8.87 -3.23
N SER A 149 -8.06 9.51 -3.37
CA SER A 149 -8.79 10.05 -2.24
C SER A 149 -9.16 8.94 -1.25
N THR A 150 -9.10 9.27 0.04
CA THR A 150 -9.62 8.39 1.10
C THR A 150 -11.13 8.55 1.21
N LEU A 151 -11.81 7.68 1.98
CA LEU A 151 -13.17 7.97 2.47
C LEU A 151 -13.16 8.62 3.86
N MET A 152 -12.01 9.04 4.37
CA MET A 152 -11.93 9.76 5.64
C MET A 152 -12.58 11.13 5.51
N VAL A 153 -13.38 11.55 6.49
CA VAL A 153 -13.89 12.92 6.55
C VAL A 153 -12.72 13.87 6.74
N SER A 154 -12.67 14.93 5.92
CA SER A 154 -11.63 15.94 5.98
C SER A 154 -11.72 16.75 7.28
N GLY A 155 -10.57 17.02 7.88
CA GLY A 155 -10.49 17.68 9.19
C GLY A 155 -9.14 17.45 9.83
N GLN A 156 -8.94 18.03 11.03
CA GLN A 156 -7.81 17.74 11.89
C GLN A 156 -8.35 17.58 13.32
N PRO A 157 -8.51 16.34 13.82
CA PRO A 157 -8.09 15.08 13.19
C PRO A 157 -8.99 14.64 12.02
N LEU A 158 -8.51 13.66 11.24
CA LEU A 158 -9.35 12.91 10.30
C LEU A 158 -10.33 12.02 11.07
N ILE A 159 -11.49 11.75 10.47
CA ILE A 159 -12.51 10.87 11.05
C ILE A 159 -12.84 9.78 10.01
N ASN A 160 -12.86 8.52 10.44
CA ASN A 160 -13.42 7.43 9.67
C ASN A 160 -14.96 7.49 9.76
N PRO A 161 -15.69 7.92 8.70
CA PRO A 161 -17.15 8.01 8.76
C PRO A 161 -17.82 6.64 8.86
N LEU A 162 -17.08 5.57 8.53
CA LEU A 162 -17.59 4.20 8.53
C LEU A 162 -17.49 3.55 9.92
N THR A 163 -16.85 4.19 10.89
CA THR A 163 -16.79 3.69 12.28
C THR A 163 -17.01 4.80 13.32
N ASP A 164 -17.17 6.05 12.88
CA ASP A 164 -17.23 7.27 13.69
C ASP A 164 -16.03 7.42 14.64
N ARG A 165 -14.86 6.94 14.18
CA ARG A 165 -13.61 6.98 14.95
C ARG A 165 -12.67 8.01 14.40
N ILE A 166 -11.96 8.66 15.31
CA ILE A 166 -10.81 9.50 14.95
C ILE A 166 -9.74 8.60 14.35
N PHE A 167 -9.21 8.99 13.20
CA PHE A 167 -8.08 8.33 12.58
C PHE A 167 -6.79 9.11 12.84
N ARG A 168 -5.82 8.46 13.48
CA ARG A 168 -4.46 8.96 13.69
C ARG A 168 -3.50 8.15 12.79
N PRO A 169 -2.86 8.78 11.79
CA PRO A 169 -1.93 8.05 10.92
C PRO A 169 -0.72 7.42 11.66
N THR A 170 -0.47 7.81 12.91
CA THR A 170 0.58 7.26 13.78
C THR A 170 0.11 6.13 14.71
N ASP A 171 -1.16 5.72 14.66
CA ASP A 171 -1.69 4.63 15.49
C ASP A 171 -2.03 3.41 14.62
N PRO A 172 -1.31 2.28 14.76
CA PRO A 172 -1.60 1.07 14.01
C PRO A 172 -3.04 0.56 14.17
N ALA A 173 -3.68 0.76 15.33
CA ALA A 173 -5.06 0.31 15.53
C ALA A 173 -6.08 1.10 14.69
N ASP A 174 -5.80 2.39 14.46
CA ASP A 174 -6.64 3.24 13.61
C ASP A 174 -6.51 2.82 12.12
N TRP A 175 -5.35 2.29 11.72
CA TRP A 175 -5.18 1.67 10.40
C TRP A 175 -5.96 0.36 10.25
N ASP A 176 -5.92 -0.52 11.25
CA ASP A 176 -6.68 -1.78 11.23
C ASP A 176 -8.18 -1.50 11.03
N ASP A 177 -8.71 -0.48 11.74
CA ASP A 177 -10.10 -0.01 11.63
C ASP A 177 -10.40 0.60 10.25
N ALA A 178 -9.54 1.50 9.77
CA ALA A 178 -9.70 2.19 8.49
C ALA A 178 -9.66 1.25 7.29
N ILE A 179 -8.76 0.26 7.31
CA ILE A 179 -8.62 -0.75 6.24
C ILE A 179 -9.81 -1.69 6.26
N THR A 180 -10.14 -2.25 7.43
CA THR A 180 -11.24 -3.23 7.55
C THR A 180 -12.58 -2.62 7.15
N SER A 181 -12.82 -1.36 7.48
CA SER A 181 -14.05 -0.65 7.09
C SER A 181 -14.07 -0.22 5.61
N GLY A 182 -12.94 -0.20 4.91
CA GLY A 182 -12.84 0.29 3.54
C GLY A 182 -12.66 1.81 3.41
N ALA A 183 -12.41 2.51 4.52
CA ALA A 183 -12.17 3.95 4.51
C ALA A 183 -10.81 4.32 3.90
N ILE A 184 -9.84 3.42 4.04
CA ILE A 184 -8.56 3.44 3.33
C ILE A 184 -8.41 2.10 2.62
N GLY A 185 -8.07 2.14 1.33
CA GLY A 185 -7.84 0.94 0.53
C GLY A 185 -6.46 0.97 -0.13
N ILE A 186 -6.16 -0.06 -0.92
CA ILE A 186 -4.88 -0.22 -1.64
C ILE A 186 -4.50 1.05 -2.41
N GLY A 187 -5.47 1.68 -3.09
CA GLY A 187 -5.19 2.85 -3.92
C GLY A 187 -5.07 4.17 -3.17
N SER A 188 -5.28 4.23 -1.85
CA SER A 188 -5.35 5.52 -1.11
C SER A 188 -4.52 5.57 0.17
N PHE A 189 -3.79 4.51 0.52
CA PHE A 189 -3.08 4.46 1.80
C PHE A 189 -1.99 5.53 1.95
N LEU A 190 -1.27 5.88 0.87
CA LEU A 190 -0.24 6.92 0.94
C LEU A 190 -0.84 8.32 1.14
N THR A 191 -2.06 8.57 0.65
CA THR A 191 -2.78 9.83 0.87
C THR A 191 -2.89 10.16 2.36
N ALA A 192 -3.23 9.17 3.19
CA ALA A 192 -3.46 9.36 4.62
C ALA A 192 -2.24 9.92 5.37
N PHE A 193 -1.01 9.66 4.90
CA PHE A 193 0.20 10.20 5.52
C PHE A 193 0.38 11.70 5.32
N TYR A 194 -0.21 12.30 4.28
CA TYR A 194 -0.17 13.76 4.10
C TYR A 194 -1.05 14.52 5.11
N ALA A 195 -1.82 13.82 5.96
CA ALA A 195 -2.49 14.41 7.11
C ALA A 195 -1.58 14.57 8.34
N LEU A 196 -0.37 14.00 8.32
CA LEU A 196 0.58 14.11 9.42
C LEU A 196 1.07 15.55 9.63
N ASN A 197 1.26 15.92 10.89
CA ASN A 197 1.92 17.17 11.27
C ASN A 197 3.46 17.01 11.28
N ARG A 198 4.03 16.51 10.18
CA ARG A 198 5.48 16.38 9.95
C ARG A 198 5.78 16.42 8.44
N PRO A 199 7.03 16.69 8.02
CA PRO A 199 7.38 16.60 6.61
C PRO A 199 7.21 15.17 6.08
N VAL A 200 6.59 15.01 4.90
CA VAL A 200 6.44 13.74 4.19
C VAL A 200 6.98 13.89 2.76
N HIS A 201 7.86 12.96 2.39
CA HIS A 201 8.50 12.90 1.08
C HIS A 201 8.33 11.50 0.51
N ILE A 202 7.52 11.37 -0.54
CA ILE A 202 7.32 10.11 -1.26
C ILE A 202 8.16 10.13 -2.53
N MET A 203 9.05 9.16 -2.68
CA MET A 203 9.90 8.93 -3.84
C MET A 203 9.43 7.65 -4.53
N HIS A 204 8.69 7.82 -5.62
CA HIS A 204 8.06 6.73 -6.34
C HIS A 204 8.94 6.23 -7.48
N LEU A 205 9.41 4.98 -7.35
CA LEU A 205 10.10 4.25 -8.39
C LEU A 205 9.08 3.40 -9.15
N ARG A 206 8.80 3.78 -10.41
CA ARG A 206 7.81 3.10 -11.27
C ARG A 206 8.25 3.01 -12.71
N ASP A 207 7.74 2.01 -13.41
CA ASP A 207 8.02 1.88 -14.83
C ASP A 207 7.21 2.86 -15.69
N GLY A 208 7.58 2.96 -16.97
CA GLY A 208 6.83 3.74 -17.97
C GLY A 208 6.95 5.26 -17.88
N VAL A 209 7.69 5.80 -16.90
CA VAL A 209 7.95 7.24 -16.77
C VAL A 209 9.15 7.65 -17.60
N THR A 210 8.96 8.65 -18.48
CA THR A 210 9.96 9.12 -19.44
C THR A 210 10.87 10.22 -18.89
N ALA A 211 10.44 10.94 -17.85
CA ALA A 211 11.19 12.03 -17.25
C ALA A 211 10.99 12.05 -15.73
N PHE A 212 11.99 12.52 -14.99
CA PHE A 212 11.87 12.72 -13.56
C PHE A 212 10.83 13.81 -13.23
N GLU A 213 9.82 13.47 -12.44
CA GLU A 213 8.73 14.36 -12.07
C GLU A 213 8.80 14.75 -10.59
N LYS A 214 8.33 15.97 -10.29
CA LYS A 214 8.35 16.56 -8.94
C LYS A 214 7.08 17.35 -8.69
N TYR A 215 6.50 17.13 -7.51
CA TYR A 215 5.25 17.76 -7.11
C TYR A 215 5.34 18.23 -5.65
N GLN A 216 4.86 19.45 -5.41
CA GLN A 216 4.39 19.82 -4.08
C GLN A 216 3.04 19.13 -3.86
N VAL A 217 2.87 18.51 -2.70
CA VAL A 217 1.60 17.90 -2.30
C VAL A 217 0.90 18.80 -1.30
N LEU A 218 -0.36 19.12 -1.58
CA LEU A 218 -1.19 19.94 -0.70
C LEU A 218 -2.42 19.16 -0.26
N PRO A 219 -2.78 19.19 1.03
CA PRO A 219 -4.08 18.74 1.50
C PRO A 219 -5.20 19.39 0.68
N SER A 220 -6.19 18.57 0.34
CA SER A 220 -7.36 18.96 -0.43
C SER A 220 -8.59 18.28 0.16
N VAL A 221 -9.76 18.65 -0.36
CA VAL A 221 -11.03 18.02 -0.02
C VAL A 221 -11.70 17.57 -1.31
N ARG A 222 -12.14 16.32 -1.35
CA ARG A 222 -12.98 15.80 -2.41
C ARG A 222 -14.43 15.73 -1.92
N THR A 223 -15.32 16.36 -2.66
CA THR A 223 -16.78 16.21 -2.47
C THR A 223 -17.35 15.37 -3.61
N HIS A 224 -18.56 14.84 -3.44
CA HIS A 224 -19.26 14.11 -4.49
C HIS A 224 -20.70 14.59 -4.60
N GLU A 225 -21.17 14.94 -5.81
CA GLU A 225 -22.49 15.57 -6.00
C GLU A 225 -23.65 14.68 -5.55
N LEU A 226 -23.49 13.36 -5.63
CA LEU A 226 -24.50 12.40 -5.19
C LEU A 226 -24.51 12.17 -3.68
N LEU A 227 -23.53 12.65 -2.91
CA LEU A 227 -23.43 12.40 -1.47
C LEU A 227 -23.72 13.68 -0.68
N GLU A 228 -24.65 13.62 0.27
CA GLU A 228 -24.98 14.75 1.14
C GLU A 228 -23.87 14.99 2.16
N ASP A 229 -23.45 16.26 2.29
CA ASP A 229 -22.49 16.73 3.30
C ASP A 229 -21.16 15.93 3.36
N ALA A 230 -20.84 15.18 2.30
CA ALA A 230 -19.66 14.35 2.24
C ALA A 230 -18.44 15.15 1.75
N SER A 231 -17.46 15.29 2.63
CA SER A 231 -16.19 15.97 2.35
C SER A 231 -15.05 15.05 2.76
N PHE A 232 -14.40 14.44 1.77
CA PHE A 232 -13.36 13.44 2.00
C PHE A 232 -11.96 14.05 1.94
N PHE A 233 -11.05 13.53 2.75
CA PHE A 233 -9.66 13.92 2.72
C PHE A 233 -9.00 13.43 1.44
N ASP A 234 -8.39 14.38 0.74
CA ASP A 234 -7.76 14.20 -0.55
C ASP A 234 -6.45 14.99 -0.59
N ILE A 235 -5.69 14.80 -1.65
CA ILE A 235 -4.49 15.59 -1.92
C ILE A 235 -4.51 16.13 -3.35
N ARG A 236 -3.78 17.22 -3.55
CA ARG A 236 -3.53 17.79 -4.87
C ARG A 236 -2.04 17.84 -5.12
N LEU A 237 -1.65 17.37 -6.30
CA LEU A 237 -0.28 17.44 -6.81
C LEU A 237 -0.11 18.71 -7.64
N ASN A 238 0.80 19.58 -7.22
CA ASN A 238 1.21 20.76 -7.98
C ASN A 238 2.61 20.53 -8.51
N GLN A 239 2.77 20.41 -9.83
CA GLN A 239 4.07 20.17 -10.44
C GLN A 239 5.01 21.38 -10.20
N GLU A 240 6.21 21.12 -9.68
CA GLU A 240 7.21 22.16 -9.39
C GLU A 240 8.59 21.76 -9.93
N ALA A 241 9.35 22.74 -10.43
CA ALA A 241 10.73 22.49 -10.88
C ALA A 241 11.71 22.33 -9.69
N ASP A 242 11.44 23.03 -8.59
CA ASP A 242 12.25 23.05 -7.38
C ASP A 242 11.36 22.81 -6.15
N LEU A 243 11.75 21.85 -5.31
CA LEU A 243 11.06 21.48 -4.07
C LEU A 243 11.79 21.97 -2.82
N THR A 244 12.79 22.85 -2.98
CA THR A 244 13.57 23.38 -1.86
C THR A 244 12.66 24.03 -0.81
N GLY A 245 12.78 23.58 0.45
CA GLY A 245 11.99 24.06 1.57
C GLY A 245 10.54 23.56 1.64
N ARG A 246 10.10 22.72 0.68
CA ARG A 246 8.78 22.07 0.75
C ARG A 246 8.83 20.93 1.76
N THR A 247 7.76 20.79 2.54
CA THR A 247 7.64 19.74 3.56
C THR A 247 6.76 18.58 3.13
N GLN A 248 5.93 18.75 2.11
CA GLN A 248 5.04 17.72 1.58
C GLN A 248 5.32 17.57 0.09
N THR A 249 5.96 16.48 -0.31
CA THR A 249 6.43 16.30 -1.69
C THR A 249 6.25 14.89 -2.21
N TYR A 250 6.01 14.80 -3.50
CA TYR A 250 6.01 13.56 -4.25
C TYR A 250 6.95 13.70 -5.46
N SER A 251 7.78 12.69 -5.70
CA SER A 251 8.63 12.62 -6.88
C SER A 251 8.53 11.24 -7.52
N SER A 252 8.69 11.18 -8.85
CA SER A 252 8.47 9.96 -9.63
C SER A 252 9.56 9.78 -10.68
N SER A 253 10.12 8.58 -10.79
CA SER A 253 11.12 8.23 -11.81
C SER A 253 11.12 6.72 -12.09
N SER A 254 11.61 6.33 -13.27
CA SER A 254 11.99 4.94 -13.57
C SER A 254 13.42 4.60 -13.14
N GLN A 255 14.14 5.56 -12.55
CA GLN A 255 15.53 5.41 -12.13
C GLN A 255 15.69 5.81 -10.67
N ILE A 256 16.09 4.85 -9.82
CA ILE A 256 16.32 5.08 -8.39
C ILE A 256 17.35 6.20 -8.15
N THR A 257 18.37 6.30 -9.01
CA THR A 257 19.40 7.34 -8.86
C THR A 257 18.86 8.76 -9.03
N ASP A 258 17.81 8.97 -9.81
CA ASP A 258 17.22 10.30 -9.98
C ASP A 258 16.42 10.72 -8.76
N LEU A 259 15.72 9.77 -8.12
CA LEU A 259 15.03 9.98 -6.85
C LEU A 259 16.03 10.34 -5.74
N LEU A 260 17.16 9.62 -5.66
CA LEU A 260 18.12 9.76 -4.56
C LEU A 260 19.13 10.90 -4.72
N LYS A 261 19.33 11.46 -5.91
CA LYS A 261 20.21 12.64 -6.11
C LYS A 261 19.71 13.88 -5.37
N GLY A 262 18.39 14.03 -5.26
CA GLY A 262 17.74 15.22 -4.71
C GLY A 262 17.28 15.11 -3.26
N THR A 263 17.44 13.95 -2.62
CA THR A 263 17.00 13.79 -1.23
C THR A 263 17.96 14.46 -0.26
N ASN A 264 17.40 15.20 0.70
CA ASN A 264 18.14 15.80 1.81
C ASN A 264 18.31 14.84 3.00
N SER A 265 17.67 13.67 2.95
CA SER A 265 17.75 12.63 3.98
C SER A 265 18.38 11.37 3.42
N ARG A 266 19.31 10.79 4.18
CA ARG A 266 19.82 9.44 3.94
C ARG A 266 18.99 8.36 4.62
N ARG A 267 18.00 8.72 5.43
CA ARG A 267 17.12 7.78 6.13
C ARG A 267 15.74 7.74 5.49
N CYS A 268 15.26 6.54 5.19
CA CYS A 268 13.93 6.31 4.65
C CYS A 268 13.34 4.98 5.12
N VAL A 269 12.05 4.82 4.91
CA VAL A 269 11.39 3.52 4.86
C VAL A 269 11.15 3.15 3.41
N VAL A 270 11.08 1.85 3.12
CA VAL A 270 10.85 1.34 1.76
C VAL A 270 9.56 0.53 1.75
N HIS A 271 8.66 0.90 0.86
CA HIS A 271 7.51 0.12 0.46
C HIS A 271 7.85 -0.61 -0.86
N ILE A 272 7.51 -1.89 -0.93
CA ILE A 272 7.65 -2.73 -2.11
C ILE A 272 6.32 -3.41 -2.38
N ASP A 273 5.64 -3.01 -3.43
CA ASP A 273 4.70 -3.89 -4.11
C ASP A 273 5.52 -4.90 -4.94
N LEU A 274 5.23 -6.20 -4.80
CA LEU A 274 5.88 -7.23 -5.61
C LEU A 274 5.56 -7.10 -7.10
N ASP A 275 4.45 -6.49 -7.47
CA ASP A 275 4.07 -6.26 -8.86
C ASP A 275 5.03 -5.32 -9.60
N TYR A 276 5.71 -4.41 -8.88
CA TYR A 276 6.80 -3.61 -9.42
C TYR A 276 7.90 -4.48 -10.05
N PHE A 277 8.18 -5.65 -9.47
CA PHE A 277 9.17 -6.57 -10.03
C PHE A 277 8.59 -7.51 -11.07
N ILE A 278 7.42 -8.09 -10.78
CA ILE A 278 6.72 -9.00 -11.69
C ILE A 278 5.23 -8.71 -11.64
N ASN A 279 4.72 -8.08 -12.69
CA ASN A 279 3.30 -7.89 -12.92
C ASN A 279 2.87 -8.80 -14.08
N ASP A 280 2.21 -9.92 -13.76
CA ASP A 280 1.89 -10.96 -14.72
C ASP A 280 0.44 -10.95 -15.21
N PHE A 281 -0.44 -10.27 -14.47
CA PHE A 281 -1.87 -10.18 -14.77
C PHE A 281 -2.37 -8.74 -14.98
N ASN A 282 -1.74 -7.76 -14.33
CA ASN A 282 -2.16 -6.37 -14.30
C ASN A 282 -3.65 -6.20 -13.96
N GLY A 283 -4.14 -6.99 -13.01
CA GLY A 283 -5.55 -7.01 -12.61
C GLY A 283 -6.51 -7.61 -13.65
N ASN A 284 -6.01 -8.34 -14.66
CA ASN A 284 -6.84 -8.97 -15.69
C ASN A 284 -6.95 -10.49 -15.49
N PRO A 285 -8.11 -11.09 -15.81
CA PRO A 285 -8.25 -12.54 -15.85
C PRO A 285 -7.27 -13.16 -16.85
N VAL A 286 -6.68 -14.30 -16.47
CA VAL A 286 -5.84 -15.09 -17.37
C VAL A 286 -6.57 -16.27 -17.98
N GLU A 287 -6.06 -16.72 -19.13
CA GLU A 287 -6.55 -17.92 -19.81
C GLU A 287 -6.34 -19.18 -18.96
N SER A 288 -7.24 -20.14 -19.10
CA SER A 288 -7.12 -21.45 -18.47
C SER A 288 -5.82 -22.13 -18.88
N GLY A 289 -4.99 -22.49 -17.89
CA GLY A 289 -3.69 -23.14 -18.12
C GLY A 289 -2.53 -22.16 -18.32
N TYR A 290 -2.72 -20.88 -17.98
CA TYR A 290 -1.66 -19.89 -17.88
C TYR A 290 -0.42 -20.44 -17.16
N ARG A 291 0.76 -20.07 -17.67
CA ARG A 291 2.06 -20.38 -17.08
C ARG A 291 2.94 -19.13 -17.17
N PRO A 292 3.52 -18.67 -16.06
CA PRO A 292 4.41 -17.53 -16.09
C PRO A 292 5.61 -17.74 -17.01
N ASP A 293 6.02 -16.68 -17.70
CA ASP A 293 7.24 -16.70 -18.51
C ASP A 293 8.46 -16.79 -17.58
N ALA A 294 9.35 -17.75 -17.86
CA ALA A 294 10.60 -17.93 -17.13
C ALA A 294 11.50 -16.67 -17.17
N SER A 295 11.36 -15.82 -18.17
CA SER A 295 12.12 -14.57 -18.30
C SER A 295 11.77 -13.51 -17.24
N LEU A 296 10.59 -13.60 -16.63
CA LEU A 296 10.11 -12.64 -15.62
C LEU A 296 11.03 -12.61 -14.39
N GLN A 297 11.43 -13.78 -13.89
CA GLN A 297 12.32 -13.87 -12.74
C GLN A 297 13.70 -13.25 -13.00
N SER A 298 14.27 -13.45 -14.19
CA SER A 298 15.54 -12.82 -14.57
C SER A 298 15.43 -11.29 -14.68
N THR A 299 14.30 -10.79 -15.20
CA THR A 299 14.03 -9.35 -15.27
C THR A 299 13.88 -8.75 -13.88
N ALA A 300 13.16 -9.43 -12.98
CA ALA A 300 13.02 -9.04 -11.58
C ALA A 300 14.37 -8.98 -10.85
N GLU A 301 15.24 -9.97 -11.03
CA GLU A 301 16.59 -9.96 -10.45
C GLU A 301 17.40 -8.74 -10.88
N GLN A 302 17.31 -8.36 -12.16
CA GLN A 302 18.00 -7.19 -12.69
C GLN A 302 17.42 -5.90 -12.12
N LYS A 303 16.09 -5.77 -12.02
CA LYS A 303 15.42 -4.64 -11.37
C LYS A 303 15.84 -4.51 -9.90
N MET A 304 15.80 -5.61 -9.14
CA MET A 304 16.28 -5.64 -7.75
C MET A 304 17.75 -5.23 -7.68
N LYS A 305 18.61 -5.73 -8.56
CA LYS A 305 20.02 -5.34 -8.58
C LYS A 305 20.19 -3.82 -8.77
N VAL A 306 19.52 -3.23 -9.76
CA VAL A 306 19.58 -1.78 -10.01
C VAL A 306 19.10 -0.99 -8.79
N PHE A 307 18.01 -1.41 -8.18
CA PHE A 307 17.47 -0.77 -6.99
C PHE A 307 18.46 -0.79 -5.81
N PHE A 308 18.96 -1.97 -5.42
CA PHE A 308 19.89 -2.12 -4.30
C PHE A 308 21.26 -1.48 -4.56
N ASP A 309 21.78 -1.54 -5.79
CA ASP A 309 23.01 -0.83 -6.18
C ASP A 309 22.81 0.69 -6.01
N GLY A 310 21.63 1.21 -6.36
CA GLY A 310 21.25 2.61 -6.15
C GLY A 310 21.23 2.99 -4.67
N LEU A 311 20.60 2.18 -3.81
CA LEU A 311 20.61 2.43 -2.36
C LEU A 311 22.03 2.46 -1.79
N GLN A 312 22.89 1.52 -2.22
CA GLN A 312 24.27 1.45 -1.79
C GLN A 312 25.10 2.64 -2.30
N GLN A 313 24.95 3.02 -3.57
CA GLN A 313 25.65 4.16 -4.16
C GLN A 313 25.41 5.46 -3.40
N PHE A 314 24.19 5.65 -2.89
CA PHE A 314 23.77 6.85 -2.17
C PHE A 314 23.81 6.71 -0.64
N ASP A 315 24.39 5.61 -0.13
CA ASP A 315 24.52 5.31 1.31
C ASP A 315 23.19 5.48 2.09
N MET A 316 22.11 4.93 1.53
CA MET A 316 20.76 5.07 2.07
C MET A 316 20.53 4.11 3.24
N GLN A 317 20.30 4.66 4.43
CA GLN A 317 19.91 3.91 5.62
C GLN A 317 18.40 3.64 5.60
N ILE A 318 18.04 2.35 5.63
CA ILE A 318 16.64 1.95 5.60
C ILE A 318 16.18 1.62 7.02
N ASP A 319 15.25 2.41 7.52
CA ASP A 319 14.70 2.26 8.87
C ASP A 319 13.70 1.10 8.95
N ARG A 320 12.94 0.87 7.87
CA ARG A 320 11.99 -0.24 7.76
C ARG A 320 11.73 -0.63 6.31
N TRP A 321 11.54 -1.93 6.11
CA TRP A 321 11.12 -2.53 4.85
C TRP A 321 9.71 -3.10 5.00
N MET A 322 8.84 -2.81 4.04
CA MET A 322 7.47 -3.32 3.99
C MET A 322 7.24 -3.88 2.60
N ILE A 323 6.66 -5.08 2.53
CA ILE A 323 6.41 -5.80 1.29
C ILE A 323 4.92 -6.13 1.21
N ALA A 324 4.26 -5.72 0.13
CA ALA A 324 2.93 -6.17 -0.23
C ALA A 324 3.03 -7.17 -1.38
N THR A 325 2.29 -8.27 -1.32
CA THR A 325 2.39 -9.34 -2.32
C THR A 325 1.51 -9.14 -3.55
N SER A 326 0.54 -8.23 -3.46
CA SER A 326 -0.42 -7.82 -4.49
C SER A 326 -1.01 -8.96 -5.32
N PRO A 327 -1.80 -9.84 -4.66
CA PRO A 327 -2.50 -10.91 -5.36
C PRO A 327 -3.40 -10.32 -6.46
N GLY A 328 -3.45 -10.97 -7.62
CA GLY A 328 -4.17 -10.46 -8.79
C GLY A 328 -3.35 -9.50 -9.69
N PHE A 329 -2.15 -9.09 -9.25
CA PHE A 329 -1.17 -8.37 -10.07
C PHE A 329 0.14 -9.16 -10.20
N CYS A 330 0.66 -9.65 -9.07
CA CYS A 330 1.80 -10.56 -9.01
C CYS A 330 1.34 -11.95 -8.53
N SER A 331 1.46 -12.96 -9.38
CA SER A 331 1.10 -14.33 -9.01
C SER A 331 1.85 -14.90 -7.81
N GLY A 332 1.12 -15.68 -7.01
CA GLY A 332 1.62 -16.54 -5.95
C GLY A 332 2.71 -17.53 -6.41
N HIS A 333 2.83 -17.79 -7.71
CA HIS A 333 3.94 -18.52 -8.29
C HIS A 333 5.31 -17.87 -8.01
N HIS A 334 5.34 -16.53 -7.94
CA HIS A 334 6.58 -15.75 -7.83
C HIS A 334 6.92 -15.34 -6.39
N TRP A 335 5.96 -15.36 -5.46
CA TRP A 335 6.13 -14.77 -4.13
C TRP A 335 7.32 -15.35 -3.36
N GLN A 336 7.47 -16.68 -3.31
CA GLN A 336 8.62 -17.30 -2.64
C GLN A 336 9.94 -16.81 -3.22
N PHE A 337 10.06 -16.83 -4.55
CA PHE A 337 11.27 -16.41 -5.25
C PHE A 337 11.61 -14.94 -4.97
N LEU A 338 10.61 -14.04 -5.06
CA LEU A 338 10.80 -12.61 -4.85
C LEU A 338 11.17 -12.32 -3.39
N VAL A 339 10.43 -12.88 -2.43
CA VAL A 339 10.66 -12.68 -1.00
C VAL A 339 12.03 -13.21 -0.57
N GLU A 340 12.46 -14.39 -1.02
CA GLU A 340 13.78 -14.93 -0.67
C GLU A 340 14.94 -14.09 -1.26
N ASN A 341 14.77 -13.58 -2.49
CA ASN A 341 15.74 -12.69 -3.11
C ASN A 341 15.83 -11.33 -2.39
N LEU A 342 14.68 -10.73 -2.08
CA LEU A 342 14.60 -9.48 -1.31
C LEU A 342 15.24 -9.66 0.07
N THR A 343 14.91 -10.74 0.78
CA THR A 343 15.52 -11.08 2.08
C THR A 343 17.04 -11.10 2.00
N THR A 344 17.59 -11.79 0.99
CA THR A 344 19.04 -11.90 0.80
C THR A 344 19.69 -10.53 0.57
N ARG A 345 19.09 -9.70 -0.28
CA ARG A 345 19.62 -8.38 -0.64
C ARG A 345 19.49 -7.36 0.49
N ILE A 346 18.37 -7.37 1.22
CA ILE A 346 18.17 -6.56 2.43
C ILE A 346 19.25 -6.89 3.47
N ASN A 347 19.48 -8.18 3.73
CA ASN A 347 20.50 -8.62 4.69
C ASN A 347 21.92 -8.22 4.26
N GLN A 348 22.23 -8.30 2.96
CA GLN A 348 23.52 -7.85 2.42
C GLN A 348 23.71 -6.33 2.60
N LEU A 349 22.68 -5.53 2.28
CA LEU A 349 22.72 -4.08 2.48
C LEU A 349 22.91 -3.72 3.95
N ASN A 350 22.13 -4.34 4.85
CA ASN A 350 22.23 -4.13 6.30
C ASN A 350 23.59 -4.54 6.88
N SER A 351 24.24 -5.56 6.29
CA SER A 351 25.58 -6.00 6.71
C SER A 351 26.69 -5.08 6.19
N ALA A 352 26.49 -4.43 5.05
CA ALA A 352 27.44 -3.49 4.47
C ALA A 352 27.42 -2.12 5.16
N GLN A 353 26.31 -1.76 5.81
CA GLN A 353 26.17 -0.49 6.50
C GLN A 353 26.77 -0.52 7.91
N PRO A 354 27.68 0.40 8.26
CA PRO A 354 28.17 0.50 9.62
C PRO A 354 27.00 0.88 10.54
N ARG A 355 26.72 0.04 11.54
CA ARG A 355 25.67 0.33 12.53
C ARG A 355 25.92 1.71 13.14
N PRO A 356 24.93 2.62 13.16
CA PRO A 356 25.09 3.89 13.85
C PRO A 356 25.45 3.61 15.31
N ARG A 357 26.50 4.28 15.81
CA ARG A 357 26.82 4.23 17.24
C ARG A 357 25.61 4.75 17.98
N GLN A 358 25.01 3.92 18.84
CA GLN A 358 24.01 4.39 19.80
C GLN A 358 24.69 5.48 20.63
N THR A 359 24.27 6.73 20.46
CA THR A 359 24.70 7.88 21.26
C THR A 359 23.79 8.08 22.43
#